data_AF-A0A2J4P977-F1
#
_entry.id   AF-A0A2J4P977-F1
#
_cell.length_a   1.000
_cell.length_b   1.000
_cell.length_c   1.000
_cell.angle_alpha   90.00
_cell.angle_beta   90.00
_cell.angle_gamma   90.00
#
_symmetry.space_group_name_H-M   'P 1'
#
loop_
_entity.id
_entity.type
_entity.pdbx_description
1 polymer ?
#
loop_
_entity_poly.entity_id
_entity_poly.type
_entity_poly.pdbx_seq_one_letter_code
_entity_poly.pdbx_strand_id
1 'polypeptide(L)'
;MNTRQRGVALLMVLLILALMMVLASAMTERSARMYQQTATTLDNLQAKWYALGAETLAAALLQRDALDSPNQTHLAQNWAQQGRRFAVNDGEIYATITDAQACFNLNAINQLSGDESVEIPYPAQVFTRLLENLGSEPLRALQLTAALRDWVDSDRQALLNGAEDEVYMAQSPGYLTGNQPLQDVSELRL
;
A
#
# COMPACT_ATOMS: atom_id res chain seq x y z
N MET A 1 -66.34 13.41 -46.40
CA MET A 1 -65.49 12.32 -45.87
C MET A 1 -64.15 12.91 -45.44
N ASN A 2 -63.96 13.36 -44.18
CA ASN A 2 -62.63 13.82 -43.71
C ASN A 2 -62.49 13.94 -42.17
N THR A 3 -63.20 13.12 -41.40
CA THR A 3 -63.12 13.12 -39.92
C THR A 3 -62.40 11.90 -39.34
N ARG A 4 -61.84 11.01 -40.17
CA ARG A 4 -61.17 9.77 -39.74
C ARG A 4 -59.64 9.84 -39.61
N GLN A 5 -58.98 10.95 -39.97
CA GLN A 5 -57.50 11.07 -39.88
C GLN A 5 -56.97 11.98 -38.74
N ARG A 6 -57.83 12.70 -38.03
CA ARG A 6 -57.41 13.60 -36.93
C ARG A 6 -56.86 12.86 -35.70
N GLY A 7 -57.33 11.65 -35.41
CA GLY A 7 -56.84 10.85 -34.27
C GLY A 7 -55.44 10.26 -34.50
N VAL A 8 -55.17 9.78 -35.72
CA VAL A 8 -53.87 9.15 -36.07
C VAL A 8 -52.75 10.19 -36.14
N ALA A 9 -53.02 11.37 -36.70
CA ALA A 9 -52.04 12.46 -36.74
C ALA A 9 -51.63 12.93 -35.33
N LEU A 10 -52.59 13.03 -34.39
CA LEU A 10 -52.32 13.38 -33.00
C LEU A 10 -51.47 12.30 -32.31
N LEU A 11 -51.80 11.02 -32.51
CA LEU A 11 -51.03 9.90 -31.94
C LEU A 11 -49.58 9.87 -32.45
N MET A 12 -49.36 10.15 -33.74
CA MET A 12 -48.01 10.22 -34.30
C MET A 12 -47.21 11.38 -33.71
N VAL A 13 -47.81 12.56 -33.54
CA VAL A 13 -47.15 13.71 -32.90
C VAL A 13 -46.81 13.41 -31.45
N LEU A 14 -47.74 12.83 -30.69
CA LEU A 14 -47.50 12.43 -29.30
C LEU A 14 -46.43 11.34 -29.19
N LEU A 15 -46.39 10.38 -30.12
CA LEU A 15 -45.36 9.35 -30.17
C LEU A 15 -43.97 9.94 -30.44
N ILE A 16 -43.86 10.87 -31.41
CA ILE A 16 -42.60 11.55 -31.72
C ILE A 16 -42.15 12.42 -30.54
N LEU A 17 -43.07 13.15 -29.89
CA LEU A 17 -42.78 13.94 -28.69
C LEU A 17 -42.32 13.06 -27.53
N ALA A 18 -43.00 11.94 -27.28
CA ALA A 18 -42.61 10.99 -26.24
C ALA A 18 -41.22 10.41 -26.51
N LEU A 19 -40.93 10.03 -27.76
CA LEU A 19 -39.61 9.53 -28.15
C LEU A 19 -38.52 10.59 -27.97
N MET A 20 -38.77 11.83 -28.38
CA MET A 20 -37.83 12.95 -28.18
C MET A 20 -37.58 13.20 -26.69
N MET A 21 -38.61 13.13 -25.84
CA MET A 21 -38.48 13.32 -24.40
C MET A 21 -37.64 12.21 -23.74
N VAL A 22 -37.87 10.95 -24.12
CA VAL A 22 -37.07 9.81 -23.63
C VAL A 22 -35.60 9.95 -24.03
N LEU A 23 -35.32 10.31 -25.29
CA LEU A 23 -33.96 10.52 -25.78
C LEU A 23 -33.28 11.68 -25.06
N ALA A 24 -33.97 12.82 -24.91
CA ALA A 24 -33.44 13.98 -24.20
C ALA A 24 -33.11 13.64 -22.73
N SER A 25 -34.00 12.95 -22.02
CA SER A 25 -33.78 12.52 -20.64
C SER A 25 -32.56 11.61 -20.52
N ALA A 26 -32.44 10.60 -21.39
CA ALA A 26 -31.33 9.67 -21.38
C ALA A 26 -29.98 10.37 -21.66
N MET A 27 -29.96 11.35 -22.56
CA MET A 27 -28.78 12.16 -22.84
C MET A 27 -28.40 13.03 -21.64
N THR A 28 -29.36 13.70 -21.00
CA THR A 28 -29.11 14.54 -19.82
C THR A 28 -28.55 13.73 -18.66
N GLU A 29 -29.13 12.56 -18.36
CA GLU A 29 -28.61 11.66 -17.32
C GLU A 29 -27.19 11.18 -17.63
N ARG A 30 -26.91 10.83 -18.89
CA ARG A 30 -25.57 10.41 -19.31
C ARG A 30 -24.56 11.53 -19.13
N SER A 31 -24.89 12.75 -19.57
CA SER A 31 -24.00 13.91 -19.43
C SER A 31 -23.74 14.25 -17.96
N ALA A 32 -24.77 14.20 -17.11
CA ALA A 32 -24.62 14.44 -15.68
C ALA A 32 -23.69 13.40 -15.02
N ARG A 33 -23.86 12.11 -15.34
CA ARG A 33 -22.97 11.04 -14.84
C ARG A 33 -21.53 11.22 -15.32
N MET A 34 -21.34 11.54 -16.60
CA MET A 34 -20.00 11.77 -17.16
C MET A 34 -19.31 12.95 -16.46
N TYR A 35 -20.04 14.04 -16.24
CA TYR A 35 -19.52 15.20 -15.52
C TYR A 35 -19.06 14.84 -14.10
N GLN A 36 -19.89 14.12 -13.34
CA GLN A 36 -19.53 13.68 -11.98
C GLN A 36 -18.28 12.79 -11.97
N GLN A 37 -18.19 11.83 -12.90
CA GLN A 37 -17.01 10.97 -13.02
C GLN A 37 -15.75 11.76 -13.36
N THR A 38 -15.85 12.71 -14.29
CA THR A 38 -14.73 13.60 -14.64
C THR A 38 -14.31 14.46 -13.45
N ALA A 39 -15.25 15.03 -12.70
CA ALA A 39 -14.96 15.81 -11.50
C ALA A 39 -14.23 14.96 -10.45
N THR A 40 -14.78 13.80 -10.06
CA THR A 40 -14.11 12.91 -9.10
C THR A 40 -12.73 12.46 -9.58
N THR A 41 -12.54 12.22 -10.89
CA THR A 41 -11.23 11.85 -11.43
C THR A 41 -10.24 13.00 -11.29
N LEU A 42 -10.66 14.23 -11.60
CA LEU A 42 -9.83 15.42 -11.47
C LEU A 42 -9.44 15.67 -10.00
N ASP A 43 -10.40 15.54 -9.08
CA ASP A 43 -10.17 15.72 -7.64
C ASP A 43 -9.14 14.69 -7.11
N ASN A 44 -9.27 13.42 -7.51
CA ASN A 44 -8.31 12.37 -7.12
C ASN A 44 -6.91 12.63 -7.69
N LEU A 45 -6.82 13.12 -8.94
CA LEU A 45 -5.53 13.49 -9.53
C LEU A 45 -4.92 14.69 -8.80
N GLN A 46 -5.71 15.70 -8.46
CA GLN A 46 -5.27 16.84 -7.68
C GLN A 46 -4.76 16.41 -6.30
N ALA A 47 -5.49 15.52 -5.60
CA ALA A 47 -5.06 14.95 -4.32
C ALA A 47 -3.74 14.18 -4.44
N LYS A 48 -3.56 13.39 -5.52
CA LYS A 48 -2.30 12.71 -5.81
C LYS A 48 -1.14 13.70 -6.00
N TRP A 49 -1.36 14.79 -6.75
CA TRP A 49 -0.33 15.82 -6.94
C TRP A 49 0.00 16.56 -5.64
N TYR A 50 -0.99 16.78 -4.78
CA TYR A 50 -0.75 17.30 -3.43
C TYR A 50 0.07 16.35 -2.56
N ALA A 51 -0.21 15.06 -2.58
CA ALA A 51 0.60 14.06 -1.88
C ALA A 51 2.06 14.03 -2.38
N LEU A 52 2.27 14.03 -3.70
CA LEU A 52 3.62 14.10 -4.28
C LEU A 52 4.34 15.41 -3.92
N GLY A 53 3.64 16.54 -3.93
CA GLY A 53 4.19 17.82 -3.46
C GLY A 53 4.61 17.75 -1.99
N ALA A 54 3.82 17.11 -1.14
CA ALA A 54 4.15 16.90 0.27
C ALA A 54 5.40 16.02 0.45
N GLU A 55 5.59 14.98 -0.37
CA GLU A 55 6.83 14.18 -0.39
C GLU A 55 8.05 15.02 -0.76
N THR A 56 7.94 15.90 -1.77
CA THR A 56 9.06 16.78 -2.15
C THR A 56 9.42 17.77 -1.03
N LEU A 57 8.41 18.25 -0.29
CA LEU A 57 8.62 19.11 0.87
C LEU A 57 9.25 18.35 2.04
N ALA A 58 8.82 17.12 2.29
CA ALA A 58 9.42 16.24 3.27
C ALA A 58 10.89 15.94 2.94
N ALA A 59 11.21 15.68 1.67
CA ALA A 59 12.59 15.48 1.21
C ALA A 59 13.48 16.71 1.43
N ALA A 60 12.99 17.91 1.11
CA ALA A 60 13.72 19.15 1.36
C ALA A 60 13.94 19.42 2.86
N LEU A 61 12.94 19.10 3.69
CA LEU A 61 13.04 19.19 5.14
C LEU A 61 14.09 18.22 5.69
N LEU A 62 14.07 16.96 5.25
CA LEU A 62 15.04 15.93 5.64
C LEU A 62 16.46 16.29 5.18
N GLN A 63 16.62 16.83 3.98
CA GLN A 63 17.91 17.29 3.48
C GLN A 63 18.49 18.40 4.36
N ARG A 64 17.65 19.36 4.79
CA ARG A 64 18.07 20.41 5.70
C ARG A 64 18.45 19.86 7.07
N ASP A 65 17.62 18.99 7.65
CA ASP A 65 17.92 18.36 8.95
C ASP A 65 19.22 17.53 8.88
N ALA A 66 19.50 16.86 7.76
CA ALA A 66 20.76 16.14 7.54
C ALA A 66 21.98 17.07 7.44
N LEU A 67 21.83 18.30 6.92
CA LEU A 67 22.91 19.30 6.93
C LEU A 67 23.16 19.86 8.33
N ASP A 68 22.09 20.08 9.10
CA ASP A 68 22.17 20.57 10.48
C ASP A 68 22.73 19.51 11.44
N SER A 69 22.53 18.21 11.15
CA SER A 69 22.99 17.08 11.96
C SER A 69 23.50 15.91 11.10
N PRO A 70 24.73 16.00 10.55
CA PRO A 70 25.22 15.04 9.54
C PRO A 70 25.37 13.59 10.00
N ASN A 71 25.57 13.37 11.30
CA ASN A 71 25.94 12.06 11.84
C ASN A 71 24.91 11.49 12.84
N GLN A 72 23.76 12.14 13.00
CA GLN A 72 22.80 11.76 14.04
C GLN A 72 21.36 11.96 13.54
N THR A 73 20.54 10.94 13.79
CA THR A 73 19.09 10.98 13.59
C THR A 73 18.42 10.74 14.93
N HIS A 74 17.56 11.66 15.38
CA HIS A 74 16.88 11.56 16.66
C HIS A 74 15.55 12.31 16.69
N LEU A 75 14.65 11.93 17.59
CA LEU A 75 13.28 12.48 17.66
C LEU A 75 13.17 13.96 18.06
N ALA A 76 14.26 14.61 18.49
CA ALA A 76 14.28 16.06 18.76
C ALA A 76 14.53 16.91 17.50
N GLN A 77 14.74 16.31 16.31
CA GLN A 77 14.91 17.03 15.05
C GLN A 77 13.57 17.51 14.48
N ASN A 78 13.60 18.45 13.54
CA ASN A 78 12.38 19.03 12.99
C ASN A 78 11.52 17.98 12.27
N TRP A 79 12.12 17.03 11.56
CA TRP A 79 11.40 15.97 10.84
C TRP A 79 10.51 15.10 11.73
N ALA A 80 10.82 14.95 13.01
CA ALA A 80 10.08 14.11 13.94
C ALA A 80 8.85 14.80 14.58
N GLN A 81 8.61 16.09 14.29
CA GLN A 81 7.45 16.81 14.80
C GLN A 81 6.14 16.24 14.23
N GLN A 82 5.21 15.92 15.13
CA GLN A 82 3.90 15.36 14.78
C GLN A 82 2.89 16.43 14.35
N GLY A 83 1.92 16.01 13.52
CA GLY A 83 0.73 16.82 13.24
C GLY A 83 0.97 18.01 12.32
N ARG A 84 1.97 17.94 11.43
CA ARG A 84 2.20 18.98 10.42
C ARG A 84 1.03 19.05 9.45
N ARG A 85 0.50 20.26 9.28
CA ARG A 85 -0.58 20.59 8.36
C ARG A 85 -0.12 21.62 7.34
N PHE A 86 -0.45 21.37 6.08
CA PHE A 86 -0.21 22.32 5.00
C PHE A 86 -1.55 22.67 4.34
N ALA A 87 -1.91 23.94 4.35
CA ALA A 87 -3.10 24.41 3.65
C ALA A 87 -2.84 24.39 2.14
N VAL A 88 -3.78 23.81 1.39
CA VAL A 88 -3.86 23.90 -0.07
C VAL A 88 -5.19 24.56 -0.45
N ASN A 89 -5.34 24.97 -1.71
CA ASN A 89 -6.51 25.76 -2.14
C ASN A 89 -7.85 25.14 -1.73
N ASP A 90 -7.96 23.81 -1.86
CA ASP A 90 -9.22 23.08 -1.69
C ASP A 90 -9.17 22.09 -0.49
N GLY A 91 -8.24 22.26 0.45
CA GLY A 91 -8.13 21.35 1.60
C GLY A 91 -6.87 21.51 2.44
N GLU A 92 -6.58 20.47 3.22
CA GLU A 92 -5.38 20.39 4.07
C GLU A 92 -4.65 19.06 3.85
N ILE A 93 -3.32 19.12 3.84
CA ILE A 93 -2.45 17.95 3.83
C ILE A 93 -1.97 17.69 5.25
N TYR A 94 -2.13 16.46 5.72
CA TYR A 94 -1.61 15.97 7.00
C TYR A 94 -0.40 15.09 6.74
N ALA A 95 0.76 15.43 7.31
CA ALA A 95 2.00 14.70 7.10
C ALA A 95 2.62 14.25 8.42
N THR A 96 3.08 13.00 8.45
CA THR A 96 3.88 12.41 9.53
C THR A 96 5.09 11.72 8.90
N ILE A 97 6.27 11.96 9.44
CA ILE A 97 7.52 11.31 9.02
C ILE A 97 7.96 10.40 10.16
N THR A 98 8.32 9.17 9.82
CA THR A 98 8.81 8.17 10.75
C THR A 98 10.16 7.64 10.26
N ASP A 99 11.06 7.33 11.20
CA ASP A 99 12.33 6.70 10.87
C ASP A 99 12.12 5.22 10.54
N ALA A 100 12.47 4.82 9.31
CA ALA A 100 12.37 3.44 8.85
C ALA A 100 13.43 2.51 9.50
N GLN A 101 14.47 3.06 10.12
CA GLN A 101 15.47 2.30 10.88
C GLN A 101 15.11 2.11 12.36
N ALA A 102 14.00 2.68 12.82
CA ALA A 102 13.51 2.55 14.19
C ALA A 102 12.78 1.20 14.46
N CYS A 103 12.97 0.21 13.59
CA CYS A 103 12.41 -1.14 13.71
C CYS A 103 13.48 -2.21 13.42
N PHE A 104 13.18 -3.46 13.78
CA PHE A 104 14.03 -4.59 13.40
C PHE A 104 13.94 -4.82 11.89
N ASN A 105 15.07 -4.75 11.19
CA ASN A 105 15.13 -5.04 9.76
C ASN A 105 15.05 -6.54 9.49
N LEU A 106 13.92 -7.03 8.97
CA LEU A 106 13.70 -8.43 8.62
C LEU A 106 14.71 -8.94 7.58
N ASN A 107 15.17 -8.08 6.67
CA ASN A 107 16.17 -8.45 5.66
C ASN A 107 17.57 -8.66 6.22
N ALA A 108 17.82 -8.30 7.49
CA ALA A 108 19.08 -8.58 8.17
C ALA A 108 19.10 -9.97 8.85
N ILE A 109 18.03 -10.76 8.76
CA ILE A 109 17.87 -12.01 9.53
C ILE A 109 19.00 -13.02 9.34
N ASN A 110 19.55 -13.10 8.12
CA ASN A 110 20.64 -14.00 7.73
C ASN A 110 22.03 -13.33 7.74
N GLN A 111 22.13 -12.09 8.23
CA GLN A 111 23.40 -11.36 8.23
C GLN A 111 24.37 -11.94 9.26
N LEU A 112 25.51 -12.45 8.78
CA LEU A 112 26.57 -13.01 9.61
C LEU A 112 27.40 -11.90 10.27
N SER A 113 27.69 -12.07 11.56
CA SER A 113 28.54 -11.16 12.34
C SER A 113 29.97 -11.68 12.39
N GLY A 114 30.64 -11.75 11.23
CA GLY A 114 32.07 -12.04 11.08
C GLY A 114 32.54 -13.47 11.40
N ASP A 115 31.74 -14.26 12.11
CA ASP A 115 32.04 -15.67 12.44
C ASP A 115 31.08 -16.59 11.69
N GLU A 116 31.56 -17.18 10.60
CA GLU A 116 30.80 -18.11 9.74
C GLU A 116 30.53 -19.47 10.41
N SER A 117 31.10 -19.71 11.60
CA SER A 117 30.91 -20.96 12.35
C SER A 117 29.59 -21.01 13.13
N VAL A 118 28.84 -19.91 13.19
CA VAL A 118 27.59 -19.82 13.96
C VAL A 118 26.41 -20.33 13.13
N GLU A 119 25.81 -21.44 13.57
CA GLU A 119 24.64 -22.08 12.91
C GLU A 119 23.39 -21.18 12.86
N ILE A 120 23.20 -20.32 13.86
CA ILE A 120 22.08 -19.37 13.94
C ILE A 120 22.62 -17.93 14.06
N PRO A 121 22.50 -17.10 13.00
CA PRO A 121 22.96 -15.71 13.02
C PRO A 121 22.39 -14.90 14.19
N TYR A 122 23.17 -13.94 14.71
CA TYR A 122 22.74 -13.08 15.82
C TYR A 122 21.39 -12.36 15.55
N PRO A 123 21.11 -11.80 14.35
CA PRO A 123 19.81 -11.21 14.05
C PRO A 123 18.63 -12.19 14.19
N ALA A 124 18.80 -13.45 13.80
CA ALA A 124 17.80 -14.49 13.99
C ALA A 124 17.53 -14.80 15.47
N GLN A 125 18.57 -14.77 16.31
CA GLN A 125 18.40 -14.91 17.76
C GLN A 125 17.61 -13.73 18.35
N VAL A 126 17.92 -12.49 17.92
CA VAL A 126 17.21 -11.29 18.34
C VAL A 126 15.74 -11.34 17.92
N PHE A 127 15.46 -11.77 16.68
CA PHE A 127 14.10 -11.89 16.17
C PHE A 127 13.28 -12.93 16.94
N THR A 128 13.86 -14.11 17.22
CA THR A 128 13.23 -15.12 18.08
C THR A 128 12.84 -14.52 19.44
N ARG A 129 13.76 -13.80 20.10
CA ARG A 129 13.49 -13.15 21.39
C ARG A 129 12.45 -12.05 21.30
N LEU A 130 12.42 -11.30 20.20
CA LEU A 130 11.39 -10.30 19.96
C LEU A 130 10.00 -10.95 19.90
N LEU A 131 9.85 -12.06 19.17
CA LEU A 131 8.59 -12.80 19.09
C LEU A 131 8.15 -13.37 20.44
N GLU A 132 9.08 -13.93 21.22
CA GLU A 132 8.81 -14.39 22.59
C GLU A 132 8.32 -13.24 23.50
N ASN A 133 8.96 -12.08 23.43
CA ASN A 133 8.58 -10.89 24.20
C ASN A 133 7.21 -10.32 23.76
N LEU A 134 6.81 -10.53 22.51
CA LEU A 134 5.48 -10.20 22.00
C LEU A 134 4.41 -11.25 22.37
N GLY A 135 4.79 -12.31 23.08
CA GLY A 135 3.88 -13.34 23.60
C GLY A 135 3.71 -14.57 22.71
N SER A 136 4.57 -14.75 21.69
CA SER A 136 4.58 -16.00 20.92
C SER A 136 5.14 -17.16 21.75
N GLU A 137 4.56 -18.35 21.60
CA GLU A 137 5.13 -19.57 22.19
C GLU A 137 6.54 -19.83 21.65
N PRO A 138 7.48 -20.36 22.45
CA PRO A 138 8.88 -20.53 22.04
C PRO A 138 9.05 -21.37 20.76
N LEU A 139 8.30 -22.46 20.62
CA LEU A 139 8.35 -23.31 19.42
C LEU A 139 7.87 -22.55 18.17
N ARG A 140 6.80 -21.75 18.32
CA ARG A 140 6.26 -20.93 17.23
C ARG A 140 7.22 -19.80 16.86
N ALA A 141 7.88 -19.19 17.84
CA ALA A 141 8.88 -18.15 17.58
C ALA A 141 10.08 -18.70 16.78
N LEU A 142 10.53 -19.91 17.12
CA LEU A 142 11.58 -20.62 16.37
C LEU A 142 11.14 -20.96 14.94
N GLN A 143 9.93 -21.49 14.77
CA GLN A 143 9.37 -21.81 13.45
C GLN A 143 9.25 -20.57 12.55
N LEU A 144 8.69 -19.46 13.08
CA LEU A 144 8.57 -18.20 12.34
C LEU A 144 9.94 -17.62 11.97
N THR A 145 10.92 -17.74 12.87
CA THR A 145 12.28 -17.29 12.59
C THR A 145 12.93 -18.13 11.50
N ALA A 146 12.82 -19.45 11.56
CA ALA A 146 13.38 -20.34 10.53
C ALA A 146 12.69 -20.13 9.18
N ALA A 147 11.36 -20.03 9.14
CA ALA A 147 10.61 -19.73 7.92
C ALA A 147 10.98 -18.38 7.30
N LEU A 148 11.19 -17.33 8.12
CA LEU A 148 11.67 -16.03 7.63
C LEU A 148 13.09 -16.11 7.06
N ARG A 149 13.96 -16.95 7.65
CA ARG A 149 15.31 -17.16 7.14
C ARG A 149 15.29 -17.83 5.77
N ASP A 150 14.53 -18.92 5.62
CA ASP A 150 14.34 -19.62 4.35
C ASP A 150 13.67 -18.68 3.32
N TRP A 151 12.71 -17.84 3.74
CA TRP A 151 12.05 -16.89 2.83
C TRP A 151 13.03 -15.92 2.15
N VAL A 152 14.08 -15.54 2.87
CA VAL A 152 15.00 -14.44 2.49
C VAL A 152 16.32 -14.94 1.92
N ASP A 153 16.75 -16.14 2.28
CA ASP A 153 17.97 -16.69 1.70
C ASP A 153 17.80 -17.02 0.21
N SER A 154 18.90 -17.33 -0.48
CA SER A 154 18.89 -17.51 -1.93
C SER A 154 18.76 -18.97 -2.36
N ASP A 155 18.78 -19.90 -1.41
CA ASP A 155 18.81 -21.31 -1.73
C ASP A 155 17.39 -21.90 -1.71
N ARG A 156 17.26 -23.21 -1.51
CA ARG A 156 15.97 -23.92 -1.51
C ARG A 156 15.98 -25.04 -0.48
N GLN A 157 16.89 -24.97 0.47
CA GLN A 157 17.15 -26.00 1.45
C GLN A 157 16.52 -25.58 2.76
N ALA A 158 15.39 -26.21 3.08
CA ALA A 158 14.66 -25.87 4.29
C ALA A 158 15.54 -26.06 5.54
N LEU A 159 15.64 -25.02 6.35
CA LEU A 159 16.26 -25.12 7.67
C LEU A 159 15.44 -26.03 8.60
N LEU A 160 16.03 -26.41 9.72
CA LEU A 160 15.29 -27.10 10.77
C LEU A 160 14.15 -26.20 11.28
N ASN A 161 12.91 -26.72 11.20
CA ASN A 161 11.66 -25.97 11.49
C ASN A 161 11.38 -24.80 10.52
N GLY A 162 12.12 -24.72 9.42
CA GLY A 162 11.91 -23.76 8.34
C GLY A 162 10.81 -24.19 7.38
N ALA A 163 10.67 -23.42 6.30
CA ALA A 163 9.67 -23.63 5.29
C ALA A 163 10.19 -23.12 3.94
N GLU A 164 10.13 -24.00 2.95
CA GLU A 164 10.53 -23.75 1.57
C GLU A 164 9.40 -24.02 0.58
N ASP A 165 9.71 -24.07 -0.72
CA ASP A 165 8.78 -24.30 -1.82
C ASP A 165 7.77 -25.43 -1.51
N GLU A 166 8.22 -26.55 -0.95
CA GLU A 166 7.34 -27.69 -0.60
C GLU A 166 6.23 -27.31 0.39
N VAL A 167 6.53 -26.46 1.37
CA VAL A 167 5.58 -26.01 2.40
C VAL A 167 4.61 -24.99 1.83
N TYR A 168 5.11 -23.99 1.08
CA TYR A 168 4.26 -22.93 0.52
C TYR A 168 3.39 -23.43 -0.64
N MET A 169 3.87 -24.41 -1.44
CA MET A 169 3.06 -25.03 -2.49
C MET A 169 1.90 -25.86 -1.94
N ALA A 170 2.02 -26.39 -0.72
CA ALA A 170 0.95 -27.14 -0.06
C ALA A 170 -0.21 -26.26 0.42
N GLN A 171 -0.06 -24.93 0.40
CA GLN A 171 -1.12 -23.99 0.77
C GLN A 171 -2.20 -23.85 -0.31
N SER A 172 -3.26 -23.08 -0.01
CA SER A 172 -4.36 -22.82 -0.94
C SER A 172 -4.71 -21.32 -0.99
N PRO A 173 -4.32 -20.58 -2.05
CA PRO A 173 -3.55 -21.03 -3.21
C PRO A 173 -2.08 -21.32 -2.85
N GLY A 174 -1.47 -22.30 -3.51
CA GLY A 174 -0.05 -22.58 -3.35
C GLY A 174 0.83 -21.57 -4.08
N TYR A 175 1.98 -21.24 -3.49
CA TYR A 175 2.99 -20.33 -4.04
C TYR A 175 4.40 -20.82 -3.72
N LEU A 176 5.41 -20.13 -4.26
CA LEU A 176 6.83 -20.41 -4.04
C LEU A 176 7.38 -19.53 -2.92
N THR A 177 8.48 -19.97 -2.31
CA THR A 177 9.28 -19.12 -1.42
C THR A 177 9.79 -17.89 -2.18
N GLY A 178 9.96 -16.76 -1.50
CA GLY A 178 10.51 -15.54 -2.08
C GLY A 178 11.95 -15.71 -2.59
N ASN A 179 12.80 -16.38 -1.82
CA ASN A 179 14.24 -16.57 -2.05
C ASN A 179 14.99 -15.28 -2.36
N GLN A 180 14.57 -14.18 -1.72
CA GLN A 180 15.07 -12.83 -1.91
C GLN A 180 14.70 -11.95 -0.71
N PRO A 181 15.36 -10.78 -0.52
CA PRO A 181 14.93 -9.80 0.47
C PRO A 181 13.45 -9.42 0.29
N LEU A 182 12.73 -9.28 1.41
CA LEU A 182 11.36 -8.77 1.42
C LEU A 182 11.32 -7.38 0.77
N GLN A 183 10.39 -7.19 -0.15
CA GLN A 183 10.08 -5.89 -0.76
C GLN A 183 9.11 -5.10 0.11
N ASP A 184 8.21 -5.80 0.81
CA ASP A 184 7.28 -5.19 1.76
C ASP A 184 7.12 -6.04 3.03
N VAL A 185 6.88 -5.39 4.17
CA VAL A 185 6.68 -6.07 5.46
C VAL A 185 5.46 -7.00 5.46
N SER A 186 4.47 -6.77 4.59
CA SER A 186 3.29 -7.62 4.45
C SER A 186 3.60 -9.02 3.92
N GLU A 187 4.77 -9.24 3.30
CA GLU A 187 5.20 -10.59 2.90
C GLU A 187 5.41 -11.51 4.10
N LEU A 188 5.66 -10.97 5.31
CA LEU A 188 5.72 -11.75 6.55
C LEU A 188 4.39 -12.47 6.89
N ARG A 189 3.29 -12.10 6.22
CA ARG A 189 1.98 -12.74 6.39
C ARG A 189 1.82 -14.03 5.56
N LEU A 190 2.67 -14.21 4.55
CA LEU A 190 2.74 -15.42 3.73
C LEU A 190 3.34 -16.58 4.54
#